data_AF-A0A3E4M6F4-F1
#
_entry.id   AF-A0A3E4M6F4-F1
#
_cell.length_a   1.000
_cell.length_b   1.000
_cell.length_c   1.000
_cell.angle_alpha   90.00
_cell.angle_beta   90.00
_cell.angle_gamma   90.00
#
_symmetry.space_group_name_H-M   'P 1'
#
loop_
_entity.id
_entity.type
_entity.pdbx_description
1 polymer ?
#
loop_
_entity_poly.entity_id
_entity_poly.type
_entity_poly.pdbx_seq_one_letter_code
_entity_poly.pdbx_strand_id
1 'polypeptide(L)' 'MTSEAQKRANEKWKAANKEKQKIYRYRSQAKKFINEFATKEDLEDLEEMIKIRYEKMNDTK' A
#
# COMPACT_ATOMS: atom_id res chain seq x y z
N MET A 1 4.00 3.62 28.09
CA MET A 1 4.58 4.78 27.38
C MET A 1 5.87 4.31 26.71
N THR A 2 6.06 4.53 25.42
CA THR A 2 7.26 4.08 24.70
C THR A 2 8.47 4.88 25.18
N SER A 3 9.53 4.20 25.64
CA SER A 3 10.75 4.87 26.11
C SER A 3 11.42 5.64 24.98
N GLU A 4 12.18 6.68 25.33
CA GLU A 4 12.97 7.47 24.37
C GLU A 4 13.94 6.58 23.56
N ALA A 5 14.50 5.54 24.19
CA ALA A 5 15.34 4.56 23.50
C ALA A 5 14.56 3.75 22.44
N GLN A 6 13.36 3.30 22.77
CA GLN A 6 12.48 2.59 21.83
C GLN A 6 12.02 3.52 20.68
N LYS A 7 11.77 4.80 20.95
CA LYS A 7 11.44 5.77 19.89
C LYS A 7 12.60 5.93 18.90
N ARG A 8 13.82 6.16 19.39
CA ARG A 8 15.03 6.29 18.54
C ARG A 8 15.28 5.02 17.72
N ALA A 9 15.12 3.84 18.32
CA ALA A 9 15.24 2.57 17.61
C ALA A 9 14.19 2.43 16.49
N ASN A 10 12.94 2.77 16.79
CA ASN A 10 11.86 2.76 15.80
C ASN A 10 12.11 3.77 14.68
N GLU A 11 12.62 4.97 14.99
CA GLU A 11 12.97 5.98 13.99
C GLU A 11 14.10 5.52 13.07
N LYS A 12 15.15 4.92 13.63
CA LYS A 12 16.26 4.34 12.84
C LYS A 12 15.76 3.23 11.92
N TRP A 13 14.92 2.33 12.43
CA TRP A 13 14.31 1.28 11.62
C TRP A 13 13.38 1.85 10.54
N LYS A 14 12.57 2.85 10.88
CA LYS A 14 11.71 3.57 9.92
C LYS A 14 12.52 4.22 8.82
N ALA A 15 13.64 4.85 9.16
CA ALA A 15 14.51 5.50 8.19
C ALA A 15 15.15 4.50 7.21
N ALA A 16 15.56 3.32 7.70
CA ALA A 16 16.11 2.25 6.86
C ALA A 16 15.04 1.53 6.02
N ASN A 17 13.77 1.56 6.42
CA ASN A 17 12.68 0.82 5.77
C ASN A 17 11.62 1.75 5.14
N LYS A 18 11.98 2.99 4.79
CA LYS A 18 11.05 3.99 4.25
C LYS A 18 10.22 3.46 3.07
N GLU A 19 10.86 2.76 2.14
CA GLU A 19 10.19 2.26 0.94
C GLU A 19 9.18 1.14 1.27
N LYS A 20 9.55 0.20 2.14
CA LYS A 20 8.62 -0.84 2.61
C LYS A 20 7.41 -0.24 3.33
N GLN A 21 7.62 0.79 4.13
CA GLN A 21 6.53 1.48 4.83
C GLN A 21 5.63 2.26 3.89
N LYS A 22 6.20 2.86 2.84
CA LYS A 22 5.45 3.53 1.78
C LYS A 22 4.49 2.54 1.11
N ILE A 23 4.99 1.35 0.74
CA ILE A 23 4.17 0.27 0.16
C ILE A 23 3.07 -0.17 1.14
N TYR A 24 3.39 -0.38 2.42
CA TYR A 24 2.38 -0.75 3.41
C TYR A 24 1.30 0.30 3.59
N ARG A 25 1.67 1.58 3.57
CA ARG A 25 0.73 2.69 3.64
C ARG A 25 -0.22 2.67 2.45
N TYR A 26 0.30 2.54 1.23
CA TYR A 26 -0.55 2.46 0.03
C TYR A 26 -1.46 1.25 0.05
N ARG A 27 -0.97 0.07 0.44
CA ARG A 27 -1.80 -1.13 0.58
C ARG A 27 -2.94 -0.93 1.58
N SER A 28 -2.66 -0.31 2.72
CA SER A 28 -3.67 -0.04 3.74
C SER A 28 -4.71 0.97 3.25
N GLN A 29 -4.26 2.06 2.62
CA GLN A 29 -5.14 3.08 2.06
C GLN A 29 -6.04 2.52 0.95
N ALA A 30 -5.49 1.72 0.04
CA ALA A 30 -6.26 1.07 -1.02
C ALA A 30 -7.36 0.17 -0.46
N LYS A 31 -7.03 -0.67 0.55
CA LYS A 31 -8.02 -1.51 1.24
C LYS A 31 -9.13 -0.69 1.87
N LYS A 32 -8.76 0.40 2.57
CA LYS A 32 -9.74 1.27 3.23
C LYS A 32 -10.66 1.93 2.20
N PHE A 33 -10.09 2.44 1.11
CA PHE A 33 -10.84 3.05 0.03
C PHE A 33 -11.87 2.09 -0.57
N ILE A 34 -11.42 0.90 -1.01
CA ILE A 34 -12.28 -0.12 -1.60
C ILE A 34 -13.41 -0.54 -0.66
N ASN A 35 -13.13 -0.69 0.63
CA ASN A 35 -14.11 -1.22 1.59
C ASN A 35 -15.09 -0.17 2.13
N GLU A 36 -14.67 1.09 2.28
CA GLU A 36 -15.43 2.10 3.03
C GLU A 36 -15.91 3.28 2.16
N PHE A 37 -15.26 3.56 1.04
CA PHE A 37 -15.47 4.82 0.31
C PHE A 37 -15.79 4.66 -1.17
N ALA A 38 -15.31 3.59 -1.82
CA ALA A 38 -15.43 3.42 -3.26
C ALA A 38 -16.89 3.34 -3.72
N THR A 39 -17.20 4.07 -4.78
CA THR A 39 -18.45 3.92 -5.52
C THR A 39 -18.39 2.71 -6.46
N LYS A 40 -19.51 2.36 -7.09
CA LYS A 40 -19.53 1.28 -8.07
C LYS A 40 -18.58 1.55 -9.24
N GLU A 41 -18.58 2.78 -9.75
CA GLU A 41 -17.71 3.21 -10.86
C GLU A 41 -16.22 3.11 -10.47
N ASP A 42 -15.87 3.57 -9.25
CA ASP A 42 -14.51 3.42 -8.73
C ASP A 42 -14.04 1.95 -8.69
N LEU A 43 -14.94 1.04 -8.31
CA LEU A 43 -14.61 -0.39 -8.24
C LEU A 43 -14.42 -1.00 -9.64
N GLU A 44 -15.25 -0.62 -10.60
CA GLU A 44 -15.13 -1.06 -12.00
C GLU A 44 -13.81 -0.57 -12.62
N ASP A 45 -13.45 0.70 -12.40
CA ASP A 45 -12.17 1.26 -12.87
C ASP A 45 -10.96 0.55 -12.22
N LEU A 46 -11.02 0.32 -10.91
CA LEU A 46 -9.95 -0.39 -10.18
C LEU A 46 -9.81 -1.84 -10.66
N GLU A 47 -10.90 -2.52 -10.98
CA GLU A 47 -10.87 -3.87 -11.53
C GLU A 47 -10.16 -3.92 -12.88
N GLU A 48 -10.44 -2.97 -13.77
CA GLU A 48 -9.79 -2.87 -15.07
C GLU A 48 -8.29 -2.58 -14.94
N MET A 49 -7.92 -1.66 -14.04
CA MET A 49 -6.51 -1.38 -13.74
C MET A 49 -5.77 -2.63 -13.23
N ILE A 50 -6.43 -3.46 -12.44
CA ILE A 50 -5.87 -4.72 -11.92
C ILE A 50 -5.68 -5.73 -13.07
N LYS A 51 -6.65 -5.87 -13.99
CA LYS A 51 -6.55 -6.75 -15.16
C LYS A 51 -5.35 -6.38 -16.03
N ILE A 52 -5.26 -5.12 -16.45
CA ILE A 52 -4.14 -4.60 -17.26
C ILE A 52 -2.79 -4.84 -16.57
N ARG A 53 -2.73 -4.71 -15.23
CA ARG A 53 -1.51 -4.97 -14.47
C ARG A 53 -1.08 -6.43 -14.54
N TYR A 54 -2.02 -7.36 -14.44
CA TYR A 54 -1.73 -8.80 -14.54
C TYR A 54 -1.32 -9.21 -15.96
N GLU A 55 -1.98 -8.68 -16.98
CA GLU A 55 -1.60 -8.90 -18.39
C GLU A 55 -0.15 -8.50 -18.62
N LYS A 56 0.23 -7.28 -18.24
CA LYS A 56 1.62 -6.80 -18.32
C LYS A 56 2.62 -7.68 -17.56
N MET A 57 2.21 -8.33 -16.46
CA MET A 57 3.07 -9.27 -15.72
C MET A 57 3.23 -10.60 -16.43
N ASN A 58 2.18 -11.07 -17.11
CA ASN A 58 2.19 -12.32 -17.85
C ASN A 58 2.88 -12.19 -19.21
N ASP A 59 2.83 -11.02 -19.84
CA ASP A 59 3.53 -10.71 -21.11
C ASP A 59 5.05 -10.60 -20.96
N THR A 60 5.56 -10.46 -19.74
CA THR A 60 7.01 -10.39 -19.47
C THR A 60 7.63 -11.80 -19.29
N LYS A 61 6.93 -12.87 -19.68
CA LYS A 61 7.33 -14.27 -19.46
C LYS A 61 7.59 -15.03 -20.75
#